data_AF-A0A2N7KGV9-F1
#
_entry.id   AF-A0A2N7KGV9-F1
#
_cell.length_a   1.000
_cell.length_b   1.000
_cell.length_c   1.000
_cell.angle_alpha   90.00
_cell.angle_beta   90.00
_cell.angle_gamma   90.00
#
_symmetry.space_group_name_H-M   'P 1'
#
loop_
_entity.id
_entity.type
_entity.pdbx_description
1 polymer ?
#
loop_
_entity_poly.entity_id
_entity_poly.type
_entity_poly.pdbx_seq_one_letter_code
_entity_poly.pdbx_strand_id
1 'polypeptide(L)'
;MFASYLKKKRKEHKLTQSEIVTKLKQFRSDAFESLDNVTVSRWEREITTPSRYKQLLITRYFNDDLSEFLLNQTAECNFDNLRKIFYDRYESVYSFSNRLKYGDHQPDSYQVHEFESFTGDNLKSCLLEIEGMHQQFGIPDSDMFQLDFDHLMADKRGEFRIYYNNAVKVGHYLAYYFSYEEFCHQMEQSNCTPDYSKTNNKEQNNNLVMFSSSRFFEAPSLRLYNVYREVALLRNS
;
A
#
# COMPACT_ATOMS: atom_id res chain seq x y z
N MET A 1 6.90 -22.23 16.84
CA MET A 1 7.31 -21.81 15.46
C MET A 1 8.12 -20.51 15.45
N PHE A 2 7.56 -19.36 15.86
CA PHE A 2 8.32 -18.08 15.83
C PHE A 2 9.55 -18.05 16.75
N ALA A 3 9.50 -18.73 17.89
CA ALA A 3 10.65 -18.83 18.80
C ALA A 3 11.89 -19.48 18.14
N SER A 4 11.65 -20.55 17.39
CA SER A 4 12.71 -21.24 16.63
C SER A 4 13.27 -20.33 15.55
N TYR A 5 12.41 -19.59 14.85
CA TYR A 5 12.81 -18.57 13.88
C TYR A 5 13.69 -17.49 14.50
N LEU A 6 13.23 -16.83 15.58
CA LEU A 6 13.98 -15.77 16.26
C LEU A 6 15.36 -16.27 16.74
N LYS A 7 15.38 -17.45 17.36
CA LYS A 7 16.62 -18.05 17.86
C LYS A 7 17.59 -18.41 16.74
N LYS A 8 17.08 -18.93 15.62
CA LYS A 8 17.87 -19.25 14.43
C LYS A 8 18.47 -17.97 13.84
N LYS A 9 17.66 -16.96 13.55
CA LYS A 9 18.10 -15.69 12.96
C LYS A 9 19.10 -14.95 13.83
N ARG A 10 18.84 -14.85 15.14
CA ARG A 10 19.80 -14.24 16.07
C ARG A 10 21.17 -14.93 16.00
N LYS A 11 21.19 -16.27 15.95
CA LYS A 11 22.44 -17.05 15.86
C LYS A 11 23.13 -16.91 14.50
N GLU A 12 22.38 -16.90 13.39
CA GLU A 12 22.91 -16.67 12.03
C GLU A 12 23.62 -15.31 11.93
N HIS A 13 23.04 -14.28 12.55
CA HIS A 13 23.63 -12.94 12.63
C HIS A 13 24.69 -12.80 13.75
N LYS A 14 25.04 -13.90 14.44
CA LYS A 14 26.04 -13.95 15.53
C LYS A 14 25.78 -12.98 16.67
N LEU A 15 24.50 -12.72 16.98
CA LEU A 15 24.10 -11.79 18.04
C LEU A 15 23.90 -12.54 19.37
N THR A 16 24.35 -11.93 20.46
CA THR A 16 23.92 -12.26 21.82
C THR A 16 22.47 -11.81 22.05
N GLN A 17 21.84 -12.32 23.12
CA GLN A 17 20.51 -11.87 23.51
C GLN A 17 20.49 -10.37 23.84
N SER A 18 21.57 -9.85 24.45
CA SER A 18 21.70 -8.42 24.75
C SER A 18 21.82 -7.57 23.48
N GLU A 19 22.59 -8.02 22.49
CA GLU A 19 22.75 -7.28 21.24
C GLU A 19 21.47 -7.22 20.44
N ILE A 20 20.71 -8.32 20.33
CA ILE A 20 19.43 -8.28 19.60
C ILE A 20 18.42 -7.36 20.28
N VAL A 21 18.39 -7.29 21.63
CA VAL A 21 17.53 -6.34 22.35
C VAL A 21 17.90 -4.91 21.99
N THR A 22 19.19 -4.55 22.06
CA THR A 22 19.67 -3.21 21.72
C THR A 22 19.34 -2.86 20.27
N LYS A 23 19.59 -3.77 19.32
CA LYS A 23 19.35 -3.54 17.90
C LYS A 23 17.85 -3.40 17.58
N LEU A 24 16.98 -4.20 18.19
CA LEU A 24 15.54 -4.06 18.01
C LEU A 24 15.00 -2.74 18.59
N LYS A 25 15.52 -2.29 19.74
CA LYS A 25 15.19 -0.97 20.30
C LYS A 25 15.62 0.17 19.40
N GLN A 26 16.81 0.07 18.81
CA GLN A 26 17.31 1.06 17.85
C GLN A 26 16.49 1.06 16.56
N PHE A 27 16.07 -0.12 16.09
CA PHE A 27 15.26 -0.27 14.90
C PHE A 27 13.85 0.34 15.06
N ARG A 28 13.16 0.03 16.16
CA ARG A 28 11.79 0.51 16.45
C ARG A 28 11.56 0.69 17.95
N SER A 29 11.89 1.87 18.47
CA SER A 29 11.80 2.18 19.90
C SER A 29 10.35 2.06 20.42
N ASP A 30 9.38 2.59 19.67
CA ASP A 30 7.94 2.54 19.95
C ASP A 30 7.43 1.13 20.24
N ALA A 31 7.98 0.11 19.56
CA ALA A 31 7.57 -1.27 19.71
C ALA A 31 8.37 -2.05 20.76
N PHE A 32 9.63 -1.69 20.98
CA PHE A 32 10.59 -2.50 21.74
C PHE A 32 11.19 -1.82 22.98
N GLU A 33 10.73 -0.62 23.36
CA GLU A 33 11.26 0.14 24.52
C GLU A 33 11.41 -0.71 25.79
N SER A 34 10.37 -1.47 26.14
CA SER A 34 10.33 -2.36 27.31
C SER A 34 10.95 -3.74 27.10
N LEU A 35 11.54 -4.02 25.93
CA LEU A 35 12.16 -5.30 25.64
C LEU A 35 13.42 -5.48 26.51
N ASP A 36 13.58 -6.65 27.11
CA ASP A 36 14.76 -7.01 27.88
C ASP A 36 15.26 -8.43 27.53
N ASN A 37 16.44 -8.77 28.04
CA ASN A 37 17.09 -10.06 27.79
C ASN A 37 16.25 -11.23 28.29
N VAL A 38 15.52 -11.03 29.40
CA VAL A 38 14.66 -12.06 29.98
C VAL A 38 13.47 -12.36 29.05
N THR A 39 12.86 -11.33 28.49
CA THR A 39 11.74 -11.41 27.56
C THR A 39 12.17 -12.09 26.27
N VAL A 40 13.30 -11.70 25.67
CA VAL A 40 13.84 -12.40 24.50
C VAL A 40 14.16 -13.87 24.81
N SER A 41 14.75 -14.14 25.97
CA SER A 41 15.02 -15.52 26.41
C SER A 41 13.74 -16.36 26.61
N ARG A 42 12.66 -15.74 27.10
CA ARG A 42 11.35 -16.39 27.19
C ARG A 42 10.75 -16.63 25.80
N TRP A 43 10.90 -15.69 24.86
CA TRP A 43 10.49 -15.86 23.47
C TRP A 43 11.22 -17.00 22.78
N GLU A 44 12.55 -17.08 22.89
CA GLU A 44 13.34 -18.15 22.25
C GLU A 44 13.11 -19.55 22.82
N ARG A 45 12.50 -19.64 24.00
CA ARG A 45 12.16 -20.90 24.69
C ARG A 45 10.67 -21.24 24.63
N GLU A 46 9.89 -20.50 23.84
CA GLU A 46 8.43 -20.68 23.73
C GLU A 46 7.67 -20.51 25.06
N ILE A 47 8.24 -19.83 26.05
CA ILE A 47 7.57 -19.55 27.34
C ILE A 47 6.52 -18.44 27.18
N THR A 48 6.85 -17.41 26.40
CA THR A 48 5.92 -16.36 25.98
C THR A 48 6.13 -16.08 24.50
N THR A 49 5.13 -15.50 23.84
CA THR A 49 5.20 -15.19 22.41
C THR A 49 5.09 -13.68 22.21
N PRO A 50 5.95 -13.05 21.38
CA PRO A 50 5.76 -11.65 21.01
C PRO A 50 4.41 -11.46 20.30
N SER A 51 3.83 -10.27 20.39
CA SER A 51 2.62 -9.95 19.61
C SER A 51 2.89 -10.08 18.10
N ARG A 52 1.84 -10.30 17.29
CA ARG A 52 1.97 -10.38 15.82
C ARG A 52 2.68 -9.15 15.22
N TYR A 53 2.38 -7.96 15.74
CA TYR A 53 3.07 -6.73 15.34
C TYR A 53 4.59 -6.81 15.59
N LYS A 54 5.00 -7.25 16.79
CA LYS A 54 6.43 -7.44 17.10
C LYS A 54 7.08 -8.53 16.27
N GLN A 55 6.35 -9.61 15.96
CA GLN A 55 6.84 -10.67 15.07
C GLN A 55 7.14 -10.11 13.68
N LEU A 56 6.22 -9.34 13.08
CA LEU A 56 6.42 -8.69 11.78
C LEU A 56 7.61 -7.73 11.78
N LEU A 57 7.75 -6.91 12.84
CA LEU A 57 8.88 -5.99 12.96
C LEU A 57 10.22 -6.71 13.09
N ILE A 58 10.26 -7.82 13.84
CA ILE A 58 11.47 -8.65 13.96
C ILE A 58 11.81 -9.31 12.61
N THR A 59 10.82 -9.83 11.89
CA THR A 59 11.06 -10.41 10.56
C THR A 59 11.57 -9.35 9.58
N ARG A 60 10.99 -8.15 9.59
CA ARG A 60 11.47 -7.00 8.80
C ARG A 60 12.88 -6.58 9.20
N TYR A 61 13.22 -6.60 10.50
CA TYR A 61 14.56 -6.29 10.99
C TYR A 61 15.63 -7.23 10.38
N PHE A 62 15.31 -8.51 10.20
CA PHE A 62 16.22 -9.46 9.55
C PHE A 62 16.16 -9.43 8.01
N ASN A 63 15.34 -8.54 7.43
CA ASN A 63 15.10 -8.42 5.99
C ASN A 63 14.68 -9.73 5.31
N ASP A 64 13.96 -10.59 6.04
CA ASP A 64 13.46 -11.84 5.51
C ASP A 64 12.15 -11.63 4.75
N ASP A 65 11.90 -12.52 3.77
CA ASP A 65 10.61 -12.59 3.10
C ASP A 65 9.50 -12.88 4.12
N LEU A 66 8.61 -11.90 4.29
CA LEU A 66 7.44 -11.97 5.16
C LEU A 66 6.44 -13.04 4.68
N SER A 67 6.49 -13.44 3.41
CA SER A 67 5.52 -14.36 2.80
C SER A 67 5.50 -15.70 3.53
N GLU A 68 6.65 -16.29 3.85
CA GLU A 68 6.74 -17.56 4.57
C GLU A 68 6.12 -17.44 5.98
N PHE A 69 6.39 -16.34 6.68
CA PHE A 69 5.81 -16.10 8.00
C PHE A 69 4.28 -15.93 7.93
N LEU A 70 3.79 -15.17 6.96
CA LEU A 70 2.38 -14.84 6.76
C LEU A 70 1.56 -16.05 6.30
N LEU A 71 2.08 -16.82 5.34
CA LEU A 71 1.40 -18.01 4.79
C LEU A 71 1.29 -19.13 5.82
N ASN A 72 2.22 -19.20 6.77
CA ASN A 72 2.18 -20.17 7.86
C ASN A 72 1.31 -19.73 9.05
N GLN A 73 0.73 -18.53 9.03
CA GLN A 73 -0.24 -18.13 10.05
C GLN A 73 -1.60 -18.76 9.76
N THR A 74 -2.15 -19.47 10.74
CA THR A 74 -3.57 -19.81 10.74
C THR A 74 -4.37 -18.56 11.10
N ALA A 75 -5.05 -17.97 10.10
CA ALA A 75 -6.03 -16.93 10.37
C ALA A 75 -7.28 -17.57 10.99
N GLU A 76 -7.72 -17.04 12.12
CA GLU A 76 -9.08 -17.32 12.60
C GLU A 76 -10.06 -16.72 11.59
N CYS A 77 -11.11 -17.48 11.22
CA CYS A 77 -12.19 -17.00 10.36
C CYS A 77 -13.10 -15.97 11.05
N ASN A 78 -12.55 -15.08 11.88
CA ASN A 78 -13.26 -13.94 12.43
C ASN A 78 -13.00 -12.72 11.53
N PHE A 79 -14.03 -12.33 10.80
CA PHE A 79 -14.01 -11.19 9.89
C PHE A 79 -14.59 -9.92 10.52
N ASP A 80 -14.89 -9.86 11.82
CA ASP A 80 -15.55 -8.71 12.46
C ASP A 80 -14.73 -7.43 12.31
N ASN A 81 -13.41 -7.52 12.53
CA ASN A 81 -12.50 -6.40 12.33
C ASN A 81 -12.42 -5.98 10.86
N LEU A 82 -12.43 -6.94 9.93
CA LEU A 82 -12.48 -6.64 8.50
C LEU A 82 -13.81 -5.97 8.15
N ARG A 83 -14.94 -6.48 8.66
CA ARG A 83 -16.27 -5.91 8.46
C ARG A 83 -16.34 -4.49 9.00
N LYS A 84 -15.73 -4.22 10.16
CA LYS A 84 -15.59 -2.86 10.69
C LYS A 84 -14.78 -1.96 9.76
N ILE A 85 -13.66 -2.44 9.21
CA ILE A 85 -12.87 -1.70 8.21
C ILE A 85 -13.70 -1.42 6.94
N PHE A 86 -14.47 -2.39 6.47
CA PHE A 86 -15.37 -2.20 5.32
C PHE A 86 -16.46 -1.16 5.65
N TYR A 87 -17.09 -1.28 6.82
CA TYR A 87 -18.08 -0.31 7.29
C TYR A 87 -17.47 1.10 7.37
N ASP A 88 -16.33 1.26 8.06
CA ASP A 88 -15.66 2.55 8.21
C ASP A 88 -15.31 3.18 6.85
N ARG A 89 -14.95 2.34 5.88
CA ARG A 89 -14.54 2.79 4.54
C ARG A 89 -15.70 3.09 3.59
N TYR A 90 -16.81 2.36 3.67
CA TYR A 90 -17.88 2.45 2.66
C TYR A 90 -19.27 2.80 3.23
N GLU A 91 -19.53 2.53 4.50
CA GLU A 91 -20.87 2.68 5.09
C GLU A 91 -20.94 3.74 6.20
N SER A 92 -19.80 4.15 6.76
CA SER A 92 -19.73 5.16 7.81
C SER A 92 -20.18 6.54 7.34
N VAL A 93 -20.65 7.37 8.27
CA VAL A 93 -21.00 8.77 8.00
C VAL A 93 -19.81 9.56 7.42
N TYR A 94 -18.58 9.24 7.86
CA TYR A 94 -17.36 9.84 7.30
C TYR A 94 -17.14 9.43 5.85
N SER A 95 -17.34 8.15 5.52
CA SER A 95 -17.28 7.69 4.14
C SER A 95 -18.34 8.37 3.27
N PHE A 96 -19.56 8.56 3.80
CA PHE A 96 -20.63 9.29 3.12
C PHE A 96 -20.25 10.75 2.85
N SER A 97 -19.69 11.44 3.83
CA SER A 97 -19.17 12.81 3.64
C SER A 97 -18.12 12.90 2.54
N ASN A 98 -17.20 11.93 2.48
CA ASN A 98 -16.19 11.89 1.42
C ASN A 98 -16.79 11.61 0.04
N ARG A 99 -17.88 10.84 -0.05
CA ARG A 99 -18.62 10.61 -1.31
C ARG A 99 -19.27 11.88 -1.85
N LEU A 100 -19.81 12.73 -1.00
CA LEU A 100 -20.45 13.99 -1.43
C LEU A 100 -19.51 14.91 -2.22
N LYS A 101 -18.19 14.78 -2.06
CA LYS A 101 -17.19 15.51 -2.87
C LYS A 101 -17.19 15.10 -4.34
N TYR A 102 -17.79 13.95 -4.66
CA TYR A 102 -17.83 13.35 -5.98
C TYR A 102 -19.23 13.43 -6.63
N GLY A 103 -20.28 13.75 -5.85
CA GLY A 103 -21.65 14.01 -6.31
C GLY A 103 -22.71 13.17 -5.57
N ASP A 104 -23.94 13.17 -6.09
CA ASP A 104 -25.08 12.45 -5.50
C ASP A 104 -24.98 10.93 -5.72
N HIS A 105 -25.12 10.17 -4.63
CA HIS A 105 -24.97 8.72 -4.62
C HIS A 105 -26.24 8.01 -5.15
N GLN A 106 -26.04 7.07 -6.08
CA GLN A 106 -27.07 6.09 -6.44
C GLN A 106 -26.53 4.67 -6.18
N PRO A 107 -27.08 3.94 -5.20
CA PRO A 107 -26.73 2.55 -4.98
C PRO A 107 -27.33 1.70 -6.11
N ASP A 108 -26.55 0.71 -6.53
CA ASP A 108 -26.87 -0.33 -7.51
C ASP A 108 -26.80 0.07 -8.99
N SER A 109 -25.99 -0.69 -9.75
CA SER A 109 -25.52 -0.50 -11.13
C SER A 109 -24.40 0.54 -11.31
N TYR A 110 -23.15 0.07 -11.43
CA TYR A 110 -22.00 0.90 -11.80
C TYR A 110 -21.70 0.71 -13.29
N GLN A 111 -21.73 1.79 -14.07
CA GLN A 111 -21.19 1.77 -15.43
C GLN A 111 -19.74 2.25 -15.40
N VAL A 112 -18.80 1.30 -15.44
CA VAL A 112 -17.38 1.65 -15.47
C VAL A 112 -17.02 2.19 -16.86
N HIS A 113 -16.77 3.50 -16.92
CA HIS A 113 -16.15 4.12 -18.08
C HIS A 113 -14.65 4.23 -17.82
N GLU A 114 -13.88 3.37 -18.49
CA GLU A 114 -12.44 3.55 -18.59
C GLU A 114 -12.18 4.52 -19.74
N PHE A 115 -11.52 5.64 -19.43
CA PHE A 115 -11.14 6.60 -20.45
C PHE A 115 -9.70 6.30 -20.86
N GLU A 116 -9.52 5.73 -22.06
CA GLU A 116 -8.18 5.49 -22.60
C GLU A 116 -7.43 6.78 -22.96
N SER A 117 -8.08 7.95 -22.97
CA SER A 117 -7.42 9.21 -23.30
C SER A 117 -8.20 10.42 -22.79
N PHE A 118 -8.12 10.70 -21.49
CA PHE A 118 -8.17 12.10 -21.09
C PHE A 118 -6.87 12.73 -21.60
N THR A 119 -6.97 13.65 -22.56
CA THR A 119 -5.84 14.44 -23.03
C THR A 119 -6.16 15.91 -22.82
N GLY A 120 -5.13 16.71 -22.53
CA GLY A 120 -5.26 18.15 -22.35
C GLY A 120 -6.16 18.54 -21.18
N ASP A 121 -7.11 19.46 -21.41
CA ASP A 121 -7.80 20.19 -20.33
C ASP A 121 -8.64 19.30 -19.40
N ASN A 122 -9.24 18.24 -19.91
CA ASN A 122 -10.07 17.34 -19.09
C ASN A 122 -9.20 16.51 -18.11
N LEU A 123 -8.03 16.05 -18.54
CA LEU A 123 -7.06 15.35 -17.67
C LEU A 123 -6.61 16.28 -16.56
N LYS A 124 -6.22 17.50 -16.94
CA LYS A 124 -5.75 18.52 -16.02
C LYS A 124 -6.80 18.89 -14.97
N SER A 125 -8.05 19.08 -15.39
CA SER A 125 -9.16 19.36 -14.46
C SER A 125 -9.34 18.23 -13.43
N CYS A 126 -9.34 16.97 -13.90
CA CYS A 126 -9.48 15.82 -13.02
C CYS A 126 -8.32 15.69 -12.03
N LEU A 127 -7.09 15.93 -12.47
CA LEU A 127 -5.91 15.89 -11.60
C LEU A 127 -5.94 16.99 -10.54
N LEU A 128 -6.32 18.22 -10.92
CA LEU A 128 -6.48 19.34 -9.99
C LEU A 128 -7.54 19.05 -8.91
N GLU A 129 -8.65 18.41 -9.28
CA GLU A 129 -9.68 18.01 -8.30
C GLU A 129 -9.15 16.97 -7.31
N ILE A 130 -8.38 15.98 -7.78
CA ILE A 130 -7.81 14.95 -6.92
C ILE A 130 -6.70 15.55 -6.04
N GLU A 131 -5.83 16.40 -6.58
CA GLU A 131 -4.81 17.12 -5.81
C GLU A 131 -5.45 17.96 -4.70
N GLY A 132 -6.49 18.74 -5.03
CA GLY A 132 -7.26 19.50 -4.04
C GLY A 132 -7.88 18.62 -2.96
N MET A 133 -8.31 17.40 -3.30
CA MET A 133 -8.77 16.42 -2.32
C MET A 133 -7.64 16.00 -1.36
N HIS A 134 -6.43 15.73 -1.84
CA HIS A 134 -5.28 15.38 -0.98
C HIS A 134 -4.90 16.52 -0.04
N GLN A 135 -4.87 17.75 -0.55
CA GLN A 135 -4.59 18.94 0.26
C GLN A 135 -5.59 19.09 1.41
N GLN A 136 -6.90 18.88 1.14
CA GLN A 136 -7.93 18.90 2.18
C GLN A 136 -7.74 17.82 3.26
N PHE A 137 -7.13 16.69 2.92
CA PHE A 137 -6.81 15.62 3.88
C PHE A 137 -5.46 15.81 4.59
N GLY A 138 -4.80 16.96 4.39
CA GLY A 138 -3.51 17.26 5.00
C GLY A 138 -2.39 16.39 4.44
N ILE A 139 -2.52 15.92 3.19
CA ILE A 139 -1.44 15.31 2.42
C ILE A 139 -0.87 16.44 1.56
N PRO A 140 0.17 17.15 2.02
CA PRO A 140 0.72 18.29 1.29
C PRO A 140 1.42 17.83 0.01
N ASP A 141 1.29 18.64 -1.04
CA ASP A 141 2.10 18.68 -2.26
C ASP A 141 2.80 17.37 -2.61
N SER A 142 2.04 16.42 -3.13
CA SER A 142 2.64 15.21 -3.66
C SER A 142 3.25 15.53 -5.01
N ASP A 143 4.58 15.45 -5.11
CA ASP A 143 5.36 15.54 -6.37
C ASP A 143 4.74 14.71 -7.52
N MET A 144 3.93 13.70 -7.18
CA MET A 144 3.15 12.92 -8.13
C MET A 144 2.22 13.76 -9.03
N PHE A 145 1.75 14.93 -8.62
CA PHE A 145 0.88 15.78 -9.48
C PHE A 145 1.66 16.79 -10.33
N GLN A 146 2.97 16.97 -10.10
CA GLN A 146 3.79 17.97 -10.78
C GLN A 146 4.40 17.47 -12.10
N LEU A 147 4.00 16.29 -12.57
CA LEU A 147 4.53 15.65 -13.77
C LEU A 147 3.77 16.11 -15.02
N ASP A 148 4.40 15.96 -16.18
CA ASP A 148 3.69 16.04 -17.47
C ASP A 148 2.90 14.75 -17.68
N PHE A 149 1.62 14.76 -17.28
CA PHE A 149 0.76 13.58 -17.37
C PHE A 149 0.42 13.18 -18.80
N ASP A 150 0.31 14.14 -19.73
CA ASP A 150 0.06 13.82 -21.14
C ASP A 150 1.24 12.99 -21.68
N HIS A 151 2.47 13.42 -21.41
CA HIS A 151 3.67 12.66 -21.77
C HIS A 151 3.79 11.34 -21.01
N LEU A 152 3.48 11.32 -19.72
CA LEU A 152 3.58 10.13 -18.86
C LEU A 152 2.62 9.03 -19.31
N MET A 153 1.38 9.39 -19.70
CA MET A 153 0.42 8.45 -20.26
C MET A 153 0.83 7.99 -21.66
N ALA A 154 1.28 8.91 -22.53
CA ALA A 154 1.72 8.57 -23.88
C ALA A 154 2.90 7.58 -23.89
N ASP A 155 3.84 7.74 -22.96
CA ASP A 155 4.98 6.85 -22.75
C ASP A 155 4.67 5.66 -21.81
N LYS A 156 3.39 5.43 -21.47
CA LYS A 156 2.93 4.27 -20.69
C LYS A 156 3.70 4.08 -19.37
N ARG A 157 4.11 5.19 -18.75
CA ARG A 157 4.86 5.24 -17.47
C ARG A 157 3.95 5.33 -16.24
N GLY A 158 2.66 5.45 -16.46
CA GLY A 158 1.63 5.40 -15.43
C GLY A 158 0.26 5.09 -16.01
N GLU A 159 -0.72 4.99 -15.12
CA GLU A 159 -2.12 4.80 -15.45
C GLU A 159 -2.98 5.75 -14.64
N PHE A 160 -3.92 6.40 -15.32
CA PHE A 160 -4.94 7.21 -14.68
C PHE A 160 -6.32 6.76 -15.13
N ARG A 161 -7.22 6.53 -14.18
CA ARG A 161 -8.61 6.14 -14.43
C ARG A 161 -9.54 6.95 -13.54
N ILE A 162 -10.66 7.38 -14.11
CA ILE A 162 -11.79 7.93 -13.37
C ILE A 162 -12.97 6.97 -13.52
N TYR A 163 -13.71 6.77 -12.46
CA TYR A 163 -14.90 5.94 -12.45
C TYR A 163 -16.14 6.81 -12.35
N TYR A 164 -17.15 6.48 -13.13
CA TYR A 164 -18.45 7.17 -13.10
C TYR A 164 -19.59 6.19 -12.81
N ASN A 165 -20.68 6.73 -12.28
CA ASN A 165 -21.97 6.07 -12.19
C ASN A 165 -23.03 7.10 -12.57
N ASN A 166 -23.83 6.85 -13.62
CA ASN A 166 -24.85 7.78 -14.11
C ASN A 166 -24.34 9.23 -14.26
N ALA A 167 -23.16 9.38 -14.89
CA ALA A 167 -22.43 10.65 -15.07
C ALA A 167 -21.89 11.33 -13.79
N VAL A 168 -22.10 10.74 -12.62
CA VAL A 168 -21.51 11.18 -11.36
C VAL A 168 -20.15 10.50 -11.17
N LYS A 169 -19.12 11.23 -10.75
CA LYS A 169 -17.81 10.64 -10.47
C LYS A 169 -17.96 9.76 -9.22
N VAL A 170 -17.37 8.56 -9.20
CA VAL A 170 -17.48 7.60 -8.09
C VAL A 170 -16.14 6.99 -7.68
N GLY A 171 -15.06 7.47 -8.29
CA GLY A 171 -13.73 7.01 -7.95
C GLY A 171 -12.65 7.50 -8.88
N HIS A 172 -11.42 7.23 -8.49
CA HIS A 172 -10.24 7.39 -9.32
C HIS A 172 -9.18 6.36 -8.96
N TYR A 173 -8.25 6.18 -9.88
CA TYR A 173 -7.07 5.38 -9.72
C TYR A 173 -5.90 6.05 -10.43
N LEU A 174 -4.78 6.19 -9.73
CA LEU A 174 -3.53 6.73 -10.23
C LEU A 174 -2.39 5.81 -9.81
N ALA A 175 -1.68 5.28 -10.79
CA ALA A 175 -0.53 4.42 -10.58
C ALA A 175 0.64 4.79 -11.49
N TYR A 176 1.83 4.40 -11.05
CA TYR A 176 3.09 4.63 -11.75
C TYR A 176 3.88 3.33 -11.85
N TYR A 177 4.70 3.21 -12.89
CA TYR A 177 5.57 2.06 -13.08
C TYR A 177 7.02 2.45 -12.83
N PHE A 178 7.73 1.60 -12.09
CA PHE A 178 9.15 1.76 -11.79
C PHE A 178 9.87 0.45 -12.07
N SER A 179 11.14 0.51 -12.45
CA SER A 179 11.98 -0.69 -12.37
C SER A 179 12.05 -1.18 -10.93
N TYR A 180 12.04 -2.50 -10.73
CA TYR A 180 12.08 -3.11 -9.41
C TYR A 180 13.27 -2.62 -8.58
N GLU A 181 14.47 -2.60 -9.19
CA GLU A 181 15.71 -2.20 -8.51
C GLU A 181 15.66 -0.75 -8.04
N GLU A 182 15.26 0.17 -8.92
CA GLU A 182 15.15 1.59 -8.58
C GLU A 182 14.07 1.82 -7.51
N PHE A 183 12.92 1.14 -7.61
CA PHE A 183 11.85 1.25 -6.63
C PHE A 183 12.30 0.78 -5.24
N CYS A 184 12.91 -0.40 -5.15
CA CYS A 184 13.44 -0.94 -3.89
C CYS A 184 14.48 0.00 -3.28
N HIS A 185 15.44 0.48 -4.09
CA HIS A 185 16.45 1.44 -3.65
C HIS A 185 15.82 2.72 -3.07
N GLN A 186 14.78 3.26 -3.73
CA GLN A 186 14.07 4.43 -3.23
C GLN A 186 13.31 4.14 -1.92
N MET A 187 12.62 3.00 -1.81
CA MET A 187 11.86 2.65 -0.60
C MET A 187 12.74 2.42 0.62
N GLU A 188 13.99 2.00 0.43
CA GLU A 188 14.97 1.84 1.50
C GLU A 188 15.54 3.19 1.98
N GLN A 189 15.62 4.18 1.10
CA GLN A 189 16.24 5.49 1.38
C GLN A 189 15.24 6.59 1.72
N SER A 190 13.98 6.44 1.32
CA SER A 190 12.92 7.44 1.55
C SER A 190 11.93 6.97 2.62
N ASN A 191 11.09 7.89 3.10
CA ASN A 191 9.93 7.57 3.96
C ASN A 191 8.81 6.85 3.18
N CYS A 192 9.15 5.90 2.30
CA CYS A 192 8.25 5.18 1.41
C CYS A 192 7.52 6.08 0.37
N THR A 193 8.15 7.18 -0.03
CA THR A 193 7.68 8.04 -1.12
C THR A 193 8.63 7.89 -2.30
N PRO A 194 8.16 7.40 -3.46
CA PRO A 194 9.00 7.27 -4.64
C PRO A 194 9.18 8.63 -5.34
N ASP A 195 10.31 8.78 -6.03
CA ASP A 195 10.57 9.85 -6.99
C ASP A 195 9.88 9.50 -8.31
N TYR A 196 8.72 10.12 -8.54
CA TYR A 196 7.87 9.87 -9.70
C TYR A 196 8.49 10.27 -11.06
N SER A 197 9.56 11.07 -11.05
CA SER A 197 10.28 11.39 -12.29
C SER A 197 11.02 10.17 -12.87
N LYS A 198 11.34 9.18 -12.03
CA LYS A 198 12.08 7.96 -12.38
C LYS A 198 11.19 6.80 -12.81
N THR A 199 10.01 7.10 -13.32
CA THR A 199 9.09 6.08 -13.83
C THR A 199 9.59 5.47 -15.13
N ASN A 200 9.19 4.23 -15.40
CA ASN A 200 9.62 3.44 -16.56
C ASN A 200 8.43 3.03 -17.41
N ASN A 201 8.65 2.92 -18.72
CA ASN A 201 7.64 2.48 -19.66
C ASN A 201 7.28 1.01 -19.39
N LYS A 202 5.98 0.73 -19.20
CA LYS A 202 5.52 -0.59 -18.77
C LYS A 202 5.70 -1.72 -19.80
N GLU A 203 5.98 -1.37 -21.06
CA GLU A 203 6.15 -2.33 -22.15
C GLU A 203 7.62 -2.60 -22.51
N GLN A 204 8.55 -1.81 -21.96
CA GLN A 204 9.98 -1.90 -22.30
C GLN A 204 10.82 -2.66 -21.26
N ASN A 205 10.25 -2.98 -20.10
CA ASN A 205 10.97 -3.61 -19.00
C ASN A 205 10.14 -4.74 -18.40
N ASN A 206 10.75 -5.94 -18.27
CA ASN A 206 10.07 -7.13 -17.77
C ASN A 206 10.11 -7.23 -16.23
N ASN A 207 10.85 -6.35 -15.55
CA ASN A 207 10.96 -6.36 -14.09
C ASN A 207 10.53 -5.02 -13.49
N LEU A 208 9.21 -4.84 -13.40
CA LEU A 208 8.57 -3.60 -12.99
C LEU A 208 7.77 -3.77 -11.70
N VAL A 209 7.66 -2.66 -10.98
CA VAL A 209 6.73 -2.47 -9.87
C VAL A 209 5.67 -1.47 -10.31
N MET A 210 4.42 -1.87 -10.17
CA MET A 210 3.28 -0.96 -10.27
C MET A 210 2.98 -0.40 -8.88
N PHE A 211 3.08 0.92 -8.72
CA PHE A 211 2.83 1.62 -7.47
C PHE A 211 1.56 2.47 -7.55
N SER A 212 0.52 2.05 -6.82
CA SER A 212 -0.77 2.76 -6.73
C SER A 212 -0.67 3.95 -5.75
N SER A 213 -0.34 5.13 -6.25
CA SER A 213 -0.14 6.34 -5.44
C SER A 213 -1.42 6.99 -4.94
N SER A 214 -2.51 6.97 -5.73
CA SER A 214 -3.79 7.52 -5.30
C SER A 214 -4.95 6.69 -5.79
N ARG A 215 -5.89 6.42 -4.90
CA ARG A 215 -7.12 5.71 -5.25
C ARG A 215 -8.25 6.10 -4.34
N PHE A 216 -9.43 6.22 -4.91
CA PHE A 216 -10.69 6.29 -4.19
C PHE A 216 -11.71 5.44 -4.95
N PHE A 217 -12.45 4.61 -4.22
CA PHE A 217 -13.53 3.83 -4.77
C PHE A 217 -14.72 4.02 -3.84
N GLU A 218 -15.81 4.54 -4.38
CA GLU A 218 -17.05 4.73 -3.64
C GLU A 218 -17.61 3.40 -3.10
N ALA A 219 -17.39 2.32 -3.85
CA ALA A 219 -18.02 1.02 -3.61
C ALA A 219 -17.02 -0.15 -3.51
N PRO A 220 -17.35 -1.18 -2.69
CA PRO A 220 -16.55 -2.40 -2.62
C PRO A 220 -16.39 -3.12 -3.97
N SER A 221 -17.46 -3.15 -4.78
CA SER A 221 -17.45 -3.78 -6.11
C SER A 221 -16.46 -3.11 -7.06
N LEU A 222 -16.39 -1.79 -7.03
CA LEU A 222 -15.46 -1.01 -7.83
C LEU A 222 -14.00 -1.25 -7.42
N ARG A 223 -13.75 -1.37 -6.11
CA ARG A 223 -12.42 -1.78 -5.61
C ARG A 223 -12.07 -3.19 -6.07
N LEU A 224 -13.00 -4.13 -5.97
CA LEU A 224 -12.77 -5.52 -6.36
C LEU A 224 -12.44 -5.62 -7.85
N TYR A 225 -13.18 -4.89 -8.69
CA TYR A 225 -12.90 -4.74 -10.11
C TYR A 225 -11.47 -4.24 -10.36
N ASN A 226 -11.04 -3.19 -9.66
CA ASN A 226 -9.68 -2.67 -9.76
C ASN A 226 -8.62 -3.70 -9.35
N VAL A 227 -8.80 -4.39 -8.22
CA VAL A 227 -7.85 -5.43 -7.78
C VAL A 227 -7.75 -6.56 -8.80
N TYR A 228 -8.88 -7.00 -9.36
CA TYR A 228 -8.89 -8.02 -10.41
C TYR A 228 -8.10 -7.55 -11.64
N ARG A 229 -8.31 -6.29 -12.06
CA ARG A 229 -7.60 -5.68 -13.19
C ARG A 229 -6.09 -5.60 -12.93
N GLU A 230 -5.67 -5.13 -11.76
CA GLU A 230 -4.26 -5.06 -11.36
C GLU A 230 -3.59 -6.44 -11.46
N VAL A 231 -4.26 -7.49 -10.94
CA VAL A 231 -3.74 -8.86 -10.98
C VAL A 231 -3.75 -9.45 -12.40
N ALA A 232 -4.78 -9.15 -13.20
CA ALA A 232 -4.87 -9.62 -14.58
C ALA A 232 -3.82 -8.98 -15.49
N LEU A 233 -3.54 -7.69 -15.32
CA LEU A 233 -2.50 -6.97 -16.06
C LEU A 233 -1.12 -7.57 -15.78
N LEU A 234 -0.81 -7.89 -14.51
CA LEU A 234 0.45 -8.53 -14.11
C LEU A 234 0.65 -9.95 -14.65
N ARG A 235 -0.39 -10.60 -15.19
CA ARG A 235 -0.28 -11.94 -15.80
C ARG A 235 -0.01 -11.90 -17.30
N ASN A 236 -0.23 -10.76 -17.95
CA ASN A 236 -0.11 -10.58 -19.40
C ASN A 236 1.09 -9.71 -19.80
N SER A 237 1.82 -9.14 -18.84
CA SER A 237 3.12 -8.48 -18.96
C SER A 237 4.25 -9.44 -18.61
#